data_AF-A0A060VX82-F1
#
_entry.id   AF-A0A060VX82-F1
#
_cell.length_a   1.000
_cell.length_b   1.000
_cell.length_c   1.000
_cell.angle_alpha   90.00
_cell.angle_beta   90.00
_cell.angle_gamma   90.00
#
_symmetry.space_group_name_H-M   'P 1'
#
loop_
_entity.id
_entity.type
_entity.pdbx_description
1 polymer ?
#
loop_
_entity_poly.entity_id
_entity_poly.type
_entity_poly.pdbx_seq_one_letter_code
_entity_poly.pdbx_strand_id
1 'polypeptide(L)'
;MKWYIRRDRQRNLCLHFLFVRRVLPFSHLQGILDMIVLSKEEGKEGFIIHALKNNFEADAYFVKVIVLSGLCSNDCPGNVKPFGVNQPGPYVSYTTVDSNGYLKNASAGQLSQSAHLSLQLPYTVLGLGRSANFLDHLYVGIPRPLGDKDVRKQEWTAIIPNSQLILIRFSFLLPVPSFSWSAKLYLTPSNIVLLTAIALIGVCVFILVIIGILHWQEKKADDREKRQEAHRFHFDAM
;
A
#
# COMPACT_ATOMS: atom_id res chain seq x y z
N MET A 1 6.62 -28.04 18.36
CA MET A 1 5.90 -28.69 17.23
C MET A 1 6.91 -29.00 16.14
N LYS A 2 7.22 -30.28 15.96
CA LYS A 2 8.22 -30.79 15.00
C LYS A 2 7.67 -30.64 13.58
N TRP A 3 8.43 -30.05 12.67
CA TRP A 3 8.14 -30.04 11.24
C TRP A 3 8.20 -31.47 10.69
N TYR A 4 7.05 -32.12 10.51
CA TYR A 4 6.96 -33.37 9.77
C TYR A 4 6.77 -33.04 8.29
N ILE A 5 7.88 -32.71 7.64
CA ILE A 5 7.93 -32.69 6.18
C ILE A 5 7.90 -34.15 5.72
N ARG A 6 6.77 -34.58 5.14
CA ARG A 6 6.54 -35.93 4.63
C ARG A 6 7.53 -36.20 3.49
N ARG A 7 8.59 -36.96 3.81
CA ARG A 7 9.83 -37.13 3.05
C ARG A 7 9.64 -37.74 1.65
N ASP A 8 8.54 -38.44 1.38
CA ASP A 8 8.28 -39.06 0.05
C ASP A 8 7.79 -38.09 -1.02
N ARG A 9 7.03 -37.04 -0.68
CA ARG A 9 6.57 -36.04 -1.67
C ARG A 9 7.62 -34.95 -1.93
N GLN A 10 8.67 -34.89 -1.11
CA GLN A 10 9.78 -33.94 -1.26
C GLN A 10 10.85 -34.38 -2.26
N ARG A 11 11.08 -35.68 -2.49
CA ARG A 11 12.01 -36.07 -3.57
C ARG A 11 11.49 -35.59 -4.91
N ASN A 12 10.20 -35.74 -5.18
CA ASN A 12 9.59 -35.25 -6.41
C ASN A 12 9.43 -33.73 -6.45
N LEU A 13 9.23 -33.05 -5.32
CA LEU A 13 9.17 -31.58 -5.30
C LEU A 13 10.56 -30.94 -5.47
N CYS A 14 11.61 -31.48 -4.83
CA CYS A 14 12.99 -31.05 -5.04
C CYS A 14 13.51 -31.45 -6.43
N LEU A 15 13.16 -32.64 -6.96
CA LEU A 15 13.42 -32.97 -8.37
C LEU A 15 12.65 -32.05 -9.32
N HIS A 16 11.38 -31.74 -9.02
CA HIS A 16 10.62 -30.77 -9.82
C HIS A 16 11.28 -29.41 -9.78
N PHE A 17 11.73 -28.92 -8.61
CA PHE A 17 12.47 -27.67 -8.50
C PHE A 17 13.83 -27.71 -9.22
N LEU A 18 14.49 -28.87 -9.28
CA LEU A 18 15.67 -29.11 -10.14
C LEU A 18 15.32 -29.05 -11.65
N PHE A 19 14.07 -29.36 -12.03
CA PHE A 19 13.53 -29.24 -13.40
C PHE A 19 12.72 -27.96 -13.64
N VAL A 20 12.54 -27.09 -12.64
CA VAL A 20 11.94 -25.77 -12.82
C VAL A 20 12.99 -24.91 -13.51
N ARG A 21 12.85 -24.75 -14.82
CA ARG A 21 13.76 -23.86 -15.56
C ARG A 21 13.56 -22.40 -15.18
N ARG A 22 12.36 -21.96 -14.77
CA ARG A 22 12.06 -20.54 -14.46
C ARG A 22 10.91 -20.33 -13.46
N VAL A 23 11.13 -19.42 -12.51
CA VAL A 23 10.14 -18.91 -11.55
C VAL A 23 9.93 -17.42 -11.82
N LEU A 24 8.67 -16.98 -11.90
CA LEU A 24 8.28 -15.59 -12.14
C LEU A 24 7.55 -15.06 -10.91
N PRO A 25 8.15 -14.15 -10.14
CA PRO A 25 7.50 -13.55 -8.98
C PRO A 25 6.42 -12.55 -9.41
N PHE A 26 5.25 -12.63 -8.78
CA PHE A 26 4.19 -11.64 -8.89
C PHE A 26 3.69 -11.33 -7.47
N SER A 27 3.82 -10.10 -7.00
CA SER A 27 3.31 -9.75 -5.67
C SER A 27 1.88 -9.20 -5.76
N HIS A 28 0.99 -9.71 -4.92
CA HIS A 28 -0.33 -9.12 -4.71
C HIS A 28 -0.21 -7.76 -4.00
N LEU A 29 -1.26 -6.93 -4.07
CA LEU A 29 -1.29 -5.57 -3.51
C LEU A 29 -0.86 -5.51 -2.02
N GLN A 30 -1.03 -6.61 -1.29
CA GLN A 30 -0.77 -6.83 0.13
C GLN A 30 0.68 -7.24 0.48
N GLY A 31 1.63 -7.19 -0.46
CA GLY A 31 3.04 -7.50 -0.19
C GLY A 31 3.36 -9.00 -0.09
N ILE A 32 2.40 -9.86 -0.42
CA ILE A 32 2.57 -11.31 -0.50
C ILE A 32 3.09 -11.67 -1.89
N LEU A 33 4.16 -12.46 -1.94
CA LEU A 33 4.77 -12.95 -3.18
C LEU A 33 4.06 -14.22 -3.66
N ASP A 34 3.32 -14.11 -4.77
CA ASP A 34 2.88 -15.24 -5.57
C ASP A 34 3.92 -15.57 -6.64
N MET A 35 3.90 -16.80 -7.14
CA MET A 35 4.88 -17.27 -8.12
C MET A 35 4.19 -18.00 -9.26
N ILE A 36 4.57 -17.66 -10.50
CA ILE A 36 4.21 -18.43 -11.69
C ILE A 36 5.44 -19.20 -12.14
N VAL A 37 5.30 -20.51 -12.29
CA VAL A 37 6.39 -21.42 -12.61
C VAL A 37 6.14 -22.04 -13.96
N LEU A 38 7.13 -21.95 -14.84
CA LEU A 38 7.12 -22.62 -16.13
C LEU A 38 7.93 -23.92 -16.02
N SER A 39 7.27 -25.06 -16.16
CA SER A 39 7.92 -26.37 -16.17
C SER A 39 7.83 -26.98 -17.57
N LYS A 40 8.82 -27.79 -17.93
CA LYS A 40 8.80 -28.63 -19.13
C LYS A 40 9.11 -30.05 -18.68
N GLU A 41 8.16 -30.94 -18.88
CA GLU A 41 8.32 -32.36 -18.59
C GLU A 41 9.07 -33.04 -19.76
N GLU A 42 10.02 -33.92 -19.43
CA GLU A 42 10.81 -34.64 -20.42
C GLU A 42 9.90 -35.63 -21.18
N GLY A 43 9.80 -35.50 -22.50
CA GLY A 43 8.93 -36.35 -23.34
C GLY A 43 7.56 -35.77 -23.72
N LYS A 44 7.17 -34.58 -23.24
CA LYS A 44 5.99 -33.87 -23.72
C LYS A 44 6.36 -32.62 -24.52
N GLU A 45 5.75 -32.46 -25.69
CA GLU A 45 5.83 -31.23 -26.48
C GLU A 45 4.89 -30.17 -25.90
N GLY A 46 5.33 -29.50 -24.83
CA GLY A 46 4.57 -28.40 -24.26
C GLY A 46 5.22 -27.79 -23.01
N PHE A 47 4.96 -26.51 -22.77
CA PHE A 47 5.26 -25.87 -21.50
C PHE A 47 4.03 -25.96 -20.60
N ILE A 48 4.23 -26.32 -19.34
CA ILE A 48 3.19 -26.35 -18.32
C ILE A 48 3.38 -25.14 -17.42
N ILE A 49 2.30 -24.39 -17.20
CA ILE A 49 2.28 -23.21 -16.33
C ILE A 49 1.65 -23.62 -15.00
N HIS A 50 2.37 -23.43 -13.91
CA HIS A 50 1.86 -23.61 -12.55
C HIS A 50 1.77 -22.25 -11.87
N ALA A 51 0.60 -21.91 -11.31
CA ALA A 51 0.44 -20.74 -10.46
C ALA A 51 0.46 -21.18 -8.99
N LEU A 52 1.45 -20.71 -8.24
CA LEU A 52 1.61 -20.95 -6.81
C LEU A 52 1.15 -19.70 -6.07
N LYS A 53 -0.04 -19.79 -5.47
CA LYS A 53 -0.54 -18.76 -4.57
C LYS A 53 0.11 -18.94 -3.20
N ASN A 54 0.70 -17.87 -2.70
CA ASN A 54 1.21 -17.85 -1.35
C ASN A 54 0.12 -17.33 -0.40
N ASN A 55 -0.25 -18.13 0.59
CA ASN A 55 -1.20 -17.74 1.65
C ASN A 55 -0.48 -17.43 2.97
N PHE A 56 0.79 -17.03 2.91
CA PHE A 56 1.53 -16.62 4.09
C PHE A 56 0.98 -15.29 4.61
N GLU A 57 0.38 -15.32 5.79
CA GLU A 57 0.01 -14.14 6.54
C GLU A 57 1.29 -13.52 7.10
N ALA A 58 1.79 -12.51 6.41
CA ALA A 58 3.01 -11.82 6.79
C ALA A 58 2.70 -10.73 7.81
N ASP A 59 3.03 -10.98 9.09
CA ASP A 59 3.11 -9.94 10.14
C ASP A 59 4.33 -9.02 9.93
N ALA A 60 4.65 -8.66 8.69
CA ALA A 60 5.81 -7.88 8.33
C ALA A 60 5.38 -6.62 7.58
N TYR A 61 5.85 -5.48 8.07
CA TYR A 61 5.70 -4.21 7.41
C TYR A 61 6.52 -4.18 6.13
N PHE A 62 5.98 -3.52 5.10
CA PHE A 62 6.68 -3.28 3.85
C PHE A 62 6.39 -1.86 3.35
N VAL A 63 7.25 -1.36 2.48
CA VAL A 63 7.00 -0.12 1.74
C VAL A 63 7.02 -0.44 0.26
N LYS A 64 6.01 0.06 -0.46
CA LYS A 64 5.93 -0.07 -1.91
C LYS A 64 6.32 1.25 -2.56
N VAL A 65 7.38 1.24 -3.35
CA VAL A 65 7.88 2.45 -4.03
C VAL A 65 7.77 2.28 -5.54
N ILE A 66 7.16 3.27 -6.19
CA ILE A 66 7.01 3.36 -7.63
C ILE A 66 7.69 4.64 -8.09
N VAL A 67 8.64 4.54 -9.02
CA VAL A 67 9.31 5.68 -9.61
C VAL A 67 8.82 5.86 -11.05
N LEU A 68 8.20 7.00 -11.32
CA LEU A 68 7.62 7.34 -12.60
C LEU A 68 8.38 8.49 -13.24
N SER A 69 8.47 8.46 -14.57
CA SER A 69 8.74 9.69 -15.31
C SER A 69 7.54 10.63 -15.18
N GLY A 70 7.79 11.93 -15.00
CA GLY A 70 6.73 12.94 -15.02
C GLY A 70 6.44 13.40 -16.44
N LEU A 71 5.15 13.55 -16.80
CA LEU A 71 4.75 14.10 -18.10
C LEU A 71 4.69 15.64 -18.07
N CYS A 72 4.01 16.20 -17.07
CA CYS A 72 3.84 17.63 -16.84
C CYS A 72 3.69 17.89 -15.34
N SER A 73 3.99 19.08 -14.83
CA SER A 73 3.95 19.35 -13.38
C SER A 73 2.55 19.15 -12.77
N ASN A 74 1.58 19.98 -13.16
CA ASN A 74 0.23 19.98 -12.58
C ASN A 74 -0.87 20.07 -13.64
N ASP A 75 -0.68 20.86 -14.70
CA ASP A 75 -1.70 21.11 -15.71
C ASP A 75 -1.24 20.56 -17.06
N CYS A 76 -1.68 19.34 -17.37
CA CYS A 76 -1.40 18.70 -18.65
C CYS A 76 -2.48 19.08 -19.67
N PRO A 77 -2.10 19.37 -20.93
CA PRO A 77 -3.08 19.57 -21.99
C PRO A 77 -3.96 18.32 -22.13
N GLY A 78 -5.29 18.52 -22.15
CA GLY A 78 -6.26 17.43 -22.24
C GLY A 78 -6.69 16.82 -20.90
N ASN A 79 -6.41 17.48 -19.76
CA ASN A 79 -6.85 17.06 -18.42
C ASN A 79 -6.37 15.64 -18.05
N VAL A 80 -5.26 15.20 -18.64
CA VAL A 80 -4.63 13.91 -18.35
C VAL A 80 -3.83 14.01 -17.06
N LYS A 81 -3.76 12.91 -16.31
CA LYS A 81 -2.99 12.91 -15.06
C LYS A 81 -1.51 13.10 -15.38
N PRO A 82 -0.75 13.87 -14.56
CA PRO A 82 0.66 14.18 -14.80
C PRO A 82 1.62 12.98 -14.63
N PHE A 83 1.09 11.79 -14.36
CA PHE A 83 1.86 10.56 -14.25
C PHE A 83 2.35 10.14 -15.64
N GLY A 84 3.66 9.97 -15.81
CA GLY A 84 4.22 9.32 -16.98
C GLY A 84 4.31 7.81 -16.80
N VAL A 85 5.36 7.21 -17.34
CA VAL A 85 5.56 5.76 -17.38
C VAL A 85 6.52 5.29 -16.28
N ASN A 86 6.52 3.98 -15.98
CA ASN A 86 7.49 3.40 -15.06
C ASN A 86 8.90 3.61 -15.59
N GLN A 87 9.72 4.35 -14.85
CA GLN A 87 11.09 4.62 -15.25
C GLN A 87 11.96 3.37 -14.97
N PRO A 88 12.75 2.87 -15.94
CA PRO A 88 13.66 1.75 -15.72
C PRO A 88 14.99 2.20 -15.13
N GLY A 89 15.53 1.40 -14.20
CA GLY A 89 16.81 1.68 -13.55
C GLY A 89 16.82 2.51 -12.26
N PRO A 90 15.74 3.14 -11.75
CA PRO A 90 15.74 3.74 -10.42
C PRO A 90 16.18 2.76 -9.34
N TYR A 91 17.00 3.25 -8.42
CA TYR A 91 17.50 2.52 -7.29
C TYR A 91 16.92 3.11 -6.01
N VAL A 92 16.18 2.30 -5.27
CA VAL A 92 15.54 2.68 -4.01
C VAL A 92 16.31 2.00 -2.89
N SER A 93 16.73 2.75 -1.88
CA SER A 93 17.33 2.20 -0.67
C SER A 93 16.74 2.87 0.56
N TYR A 94 16.67 2.15 1.67
CA TYR A 94 16.27 2.74 2.93
C TYR A 94 17.30 2.44 4.01
N THR A 95 17.31 3.30 5.02
CA THR A 95 17.98 3.07 6.30
C THR A 95 16.98 3.29 7.42
N THR A 96 16.93 2.36 8.36
CA THR A 96 16.05 2.43 9.52
C THR A 96 16.71 1.77 10.73
N VAL A 97 16.22 2.07 11.93
CA VAL A 97 16.68 1.43 13.17
C VAL A 97 15.65 0.41 13.66
N ASP A 98 16.12 -0.78 14.02
CA ASP A 98 15.28 -1.82 14.63
C ASP A 98 14.94 -1.50 16.10
N SER A 99 13.97 -2.21 16.68
CA SER A 99 13.63 -2.08 18.11
C SER A 99 14.81 -2.34 19.05
N ASN A 100 15.80 -3.10 18.61
CA ASN A 100 17.04 -3.39 19.35
C ASN A 100 18.13 -2.32 19.16
N GLY A 101 17.87 -1.25 18.40
CA GLY A 101 18.83 -0.17 18.14
C GLY A 101 19.81 -0.46 17.00
N TYR A 102 19.71 -1.60 16.32
CA TYR A 102 20.58 -1.92 15.18
C TYR A 102 20.11 -1.25 13.89
N LEU A 103 21.07 -0.73 13.13
CA LEU A 103 20.81 -0.13 11.82
C LEU A 103 20.53 -1.22 10.79
N LYS A 104 19.39 -1.08 10.11
CA LYS A 104 18.94 -1.92 9.00
C LYS A 104 18.95 -1.10 7.72
N ASN A 105 19.58 -1.65 6.69
CA ASN A 105 19.55 -1.10 5.35
C ASN A 105 19.05 -2.16 4.37
N ALA A 106 18.27 -1.73 3.38
CA ALA A 106 18.02 -2.57 2.22
C ALA A 106 17.84 -1.70 0.98
N SER A 107 17.98 -2.33 -0.18
CA SER A 107 17.91 -1.66 -1.45
C SER A 107 17.37 -2.57 -2.54
N ALA A 108 16.70 -1.95 -3.51
CA ALA A 108 16.09 -2.63 -4.64
C ALA A 108 16.09 -1.71 -5.87
N GLY A 109 16.27 -2.31 -7.04
CA GLY A 109 16.14 -1.62 -8.33
C GLY A 109 14.76 -1.82 -8.94
N GLN A 110 14.21 -0.78 -9.57
CA GLN A 110 12.99 -0.85 -10.34
C GLN A 110 13.28 -1.25 -11.79
N LEU A 111 12.47 -2.19 -12.33
CA LEU A 111 12.59 -2.69 -13.71
C LEU A 111 14.03 -3.15 -14.07
N SER A 112 14.70 -3.81 -13.13
CA SER A 112 16.03 -4.43 -13.26
C SER A 112 16.10 -5.67 -14.17
N GLN A 113 15.12 -5.90 -15.04
CA GLN A 113 14.99 -7.08 -15.90
C GLN A 113 16.27 -7.34 -16.71
N SER A 114 16.83 -8.54 -16.53
CA SER A 114 18.01 -9.02 -17.27
C SER A 114 17.72 -10.20 -18.20
N ALA A 115 16.51 -10.77 -18.17
CA ALA A 115 16.14 -11.98 -18.93
C ALA A 115 14.84 -11.84 -19.72
N HIS A 116 14.71 -12.58 -20.81
CA HIS A 116 13.46 -12.70 -21.56
C HIS A 116 12.40 -13.47 -20.74
N LEU A 117 11.16 -12.96 -20.74
CA LEU A 117 9.98 -13.46 -19.99
C LEU A 117 9.96 -13.17 -18.48
N SER A 118 10.76 -12.25 -17.92
CA SER A 118 10.58 -11.87 -16.52
C SER A 118 9.35 -10.97 -16.35
N LEU A 119 8.37 -11.40 -15.55
CA LEU A 119 7.26 -10.56 -15.09
C LEU A 119 7.77 -9.66 -13.96
N GLN A 120 8.38 -8.53 -14.31
CA GLN A 120 8.75 -7.56 -13.29
C GLN A 120 7.56 -6.67 -12.94
N LEU A 121 7.38 -6.45 -11.65
CA LEU A 121 6.35 -5.56 -11.17
C LEU A 121 6.75 -4.10 -11.47
N PRO A 122 5.77 -3.22 -11.70
CA PRO A 122 6.04 -1.80 -11.96
C PRO A 122 6.50 -1.06 -10.70
N TYR A 123 6.56 -1.74 -9.56
CA TYR A 123 6.93 -1.19 -8.26
C TYR A 123 7.96 -2.08 -7.57
N THR A 124 8.70 -1.46 -6.65
CA THR A 124 9.63 -2.15 -5.76
C THR A 124 8.99 -2.31 -4.39
N VAL A 125 9.14 -3.49 -3.79
CA VAL A 125 8.67 -3.78 -2.43
C VAL A 125 9.88 -4.01 -1.55
N LEU A 126 9.97 -3.24 -0.48
CA LEU A 126 11.04 -3.29 0.50
C LEU A 126 10.44 -3.74 1.83
N GLY A 127 10.91 -4.88 2.35
CA GLY A 127 10.42 -5.43 3.61
C GLY A 127 11.12 -4.77 4.80
N LEU A 128 10.36 -4.21 5.74
CA LEU A 128 10.86 -3.54 6.94
C LEU A 128 10.96 -4.48 8.15
N GLY A 129 10.27 -5.62 8.12
CA GLY A 129 10.18 -6.58 9.23
C GLY A 129 8.97 -6.34 10.13
N ARG A 130 8.93 -6.99 11.30
CA ARG A 130 7.73 -7.03 12.16
C ARG A 130 7.53 -5.80 13.05
N SER A 131 8.56 -5.00 13.25
CA SER A 131 8.61 -3.97 14.29
C SER A 131 9.07 -2.62 13.73
N ALA A 132 8.43 -2.18 12.64
CA ALA A 132 8.74 -0.91 12.00
C ALA A 132 7.60 0.10 12.23
N ASN A 133 7.90 1.17 12.97
CA ASN A 133 6.92 2.24 13.24
C ASN A 133 6.90 3.27 12.10
N PHE A 134 8.08 3.70 11.67
CA PHE A 134 8.30 4.61 10.56
C PHE A 134 9.64 4.27 9.91
N LEU A 135 9.77 4.66 8.64
CA LEU A 135 11.03 4.56 7.92
C LEU A 135 11.78 5.88 8.05
N ASP A 136 12.97 5.84 8.64
CA ASP A 136 13.78 7.04 8.94
C ASP A 136 14.18 7.76 7.67
N HIS A 137 14.87 7.05 6.78
CA HIS A 137 15.35 7.61 5.53
C HIS A 137 15.11 6.65 4.37
N LEU A 138 14.49 7.18 3.31
CA LEU A 138 14.31 6.54 2.02
C LEU A 138 15.05 7.36 0.97
N TYR A 139 16.02 6.73 0.31
CA TYR A 139 16.79 7.30 -0.77
C TYR A 139 16.31 6.73 -2.10
N VAL A 140 16.05 7.59 -3.07
CA VAL A 140 15.85 7.16 -4.46
C VAL A 140 16.84 7.85 -5.37
N GLY A 141 17.58 7.03 -6.10
CA GLY A 141 18.52 7.45 -7.13
C GLY A 141 18.02 7.08 -8.52
N ILE A 142 18.24 7.94 -9.49
CA ILE A 142 18.00 7.65 -10.91
C ILE A 142 19.34 7.62 -11.64
N PRO A 143 19.57 6.66 -12.57
CA PRO A 143 20.80 6.60 -13.34
C PRO A 143 21.00 7.88 -14.15
N ARG A 144 22.26 8.31 -14.27
CA ARG A 144 22.63 9.54 -14.96
C ARG A 144 22.83 9.27 -16.45
N PRO A 145 22.50 10.22 -17.33
CA PRO A 145 22.95 10.19 -18.71
C PRO A 145 24.47 10.37 -18.76
N LEU A 146 25.09 9.87 -19.84
CA LEU A 146 26.53 10.02 -20.05
C LEU A 146 26.90 11.52 -20.12
N GLY A 147 27.90 11.93 -19.33
CA GLY A 147 28.43 13.30 -19.31
C GLY A 147 27.90 14.19 -18.18
N ASP A 148 26.84 13.78 -17.47
CA ASP A 148 26.29 14.53 -16.34
C ASP A 148 26.93 14.06 -15.01
N LYS A 149 27.50 15.00 -14.25
CA LYS A 149 28.17 14.73 -12.97
C LYS A 149 27.22 14.84 -11.78
N ASP A 150 26.04 15.42 -11.94
CA ASP A 150 25.15 15.72 -10.82
C ASP A 150 24.47 14.45 -10.28
N VAL A 151 24.55 14.26 -8.97
CA VAL A 151 23.95 13.10 -8.32
C VAL A 151 22.43 13.27 -8.27
N ARG A 152 21.72 12.50 -9.08
CA ARG A 152 20.25 12.46 -9.12
C ARG A 152 19.68 11.60 -8.01
N LYS A 153 19.86 12.04 -6.76
CA LYS A 153 19.29 11.40 -5.56
C LYS A 153 18.30 12.31 -4.87
N GLN A 154 17.28 11.72 -4.26
CA GLN A 154 16.35 12.41 -3.38
C GLN A 154 16.12 11.56 -2.14
N GLU A 155 16.00 12.24 -1.01
CA GLU A 155 15.71 11.64 0.29
C GLU A 155 14.31 12.03 0.73
N TRP A 156 13.61 11.06 1.33
CA TRP A 156 12.37 11.26 2.07
C TRP A 156 12.52 10.67 3.45
N THR A 157 11.94 11.34 4.44
CA THR A 157 12.00 10.92 5.83
C THR A 157 10.61 10.59 6.36
N ALA A 158 10.58 9.84 7.46
CA ALA A 158 9.35 9.51 8.19
C ALA A 158 8.24 8.90 7.32
N ILE A 159 8.60 7.94 6.46
CA ILE A 159 7.60 7.25 5.62
C ILE A 159 6.84 6.21 6.46
N ILE A 160 5.51 6.24 6.34
CA ILE A 160 4.61 5.33 7.05
C ILE A 160 4.70 3.92 6.42
N PRO A 161 4.85 2.84 7.20
CA PRO A 161 4.84 1.49 6.67
C PRO A 161 3.48 1.11 6.07
N ASN A 162 3.44 0.06 5.25
CA ASN A 162 2.24 -0.42 4.55
C ASN A 162 1.58 0.63 3.65
N SER A 163 2.35 1.64 3.25
CA SER A 163 1.93 2.67 2.31
C SER A 163 2.50 2.41 0.92
N GLN A 164 1.86 3.02 -0.08
CA GLN A 164 2.35 3.06 -1.44
C GLN A 164 2.86 4.46 -1.74
N LEU A 165 4.17 4.58 -1.97
CA LEU A 165 4.82 5.81 -2.33
C LEU A 165 5.00 5.87 -3.85
N ILE A 166 4.45 6.92 -4.47
CA ILE A 166 4.66 7.22 -5.88
C ILE A 166 5.57 8.44 -5.98
N LEU A 167 6.73 8.23 -6.57
CA LEU A 167 7.75 9.25 -6.79
C LEU A 167 7.77 9.61 -8.26
N ILE A 168 7.56 10.89 -8.53
CA ILE A 168 7.53 11.42 -9.89
C ILE A 168 8.68 12.40 -10.01
N ARG A 169 9.56 12.17 -10.98
CA ARG A 169 10.58 13.15 -11.36
C ARG A 169 10.07 13.95 -12.55
N PHE A 170 9.94 15.26 -12.39
CA PHE A 170 9.71 16.17 -13.51
C PHE A 170 11.06 16.67 -14.05
N SER A 171 11.15 16.75 -15.37
CA SER A 171 12.25 17.40 -16.07
C SER A 171 11.66 18.57 -16.85
N PHE A 172 11.98 19.80 -16.46
CA PHE A 172 11.62 20.96 -17.27
C PHE A 172 12.64 21.16 -18.38
N LEU A 173 12.15 21.43 -19.59
CA LEU A 173 12.99 21.80 -20.72
C LEU A 173 13.20 23.33 -20.69
N LEU A 174 14.43 23.75 -20.35
CA LEU A 174 15.02 25.11 -20.47
C LEU A 174 14.41 26.26 -19.60
N PRO A 175 15.24 27.27 -19.22
CA PRO A 175 16.66 27.47 -19.54
C PRO A 175 17.63 26.86 -18.51
N VAL A 176 17.11 26.32 -17.40
CA VAL A 176 17.89 25.60 -16.39
C VAL A 176 17.17 24.26 -16.15
N PRO A 177 17.83 23.10 -16.26
CA PRO A 177 17.20 21.83 -15.89
C PRO A 177 17.01 21.80 -14.36
N SER A 178 15.93 22.42 -13.88
CA SER A 178 15.49 22.26 -12.51
C SER A 178 14.70 20.96 -12.43
N PHE A 179 15.17 20.05 -11.59
CA PHE A 179 14.48 18.80 -11.34
C PHE A 179 13.60 18.97 -10.12
N SER A 180 12.28 18.90 -10.29
CA SER A 180 11.36 18.83 -9.17
C SER A 180 10.93 17.39 -8.93
N TRP A 181 10.98 16.98 -7.67
CA TRP A 181 10.47 15.71 -7.22
C TRP A 181 9.09 15.92 -6.61
N SER A 182 8.11 15.12 -7.03
CA SER A 182 6.81 15.05 -6.39
C SER A 182 6.67 13.66 -5.77
N ALA A 183 6.41 13.62 -4.47
CA ALA A 183 6.05 12.41 -3.76
C ALA A 183 4.57 12.44 -3.44
N LYS A 184 3.86 11.37 -3.82
CA LYS A 184 2.46 11.17 -3.47
C LYS A 184 2.35 9.86 -2.69
N LEU A 185 1.87 9.96 -1.45
CA LEU A 185 1.64 8.83 -0.58
C LEU A 185 0.19 8.37 -0.71
N TYR A 186 -0.01 7.12 -1.10
CA TYR A 186 -1.31 6.48 -1.11
C TYR A 186 -1.38 5.49 0.05
N LEU A 187 -2.38 5.68 0.90
CA LEU A 187 -2.78 4.69 1.87
C LEU A 187 -3.80 3.79 1.18
N THR A 188 -3.53 2.49 1.08
CA THR A 188 -4.54 1.54 0.62
C THR A 188 -5.62 1.45 1.70
N PRO A 189 -6.85 1.95 1.47
CA PRO A 189 -7.92 1.80 2.46
C PRO A 189 -8.18 0.31 2.64
N SER A 190 -7.95 -0.20 3.85
CA SER A 190 -8.26 -1.60 4.16
C SER A 190 -9.77 -1.75 4.40
N ASN A 191 -10.29 -2.95 4.17
CA ASN A 191 -11.69 -3.26 4.50
C ASN A 191 -12.04 -2.92 5.95
N ILE A 192 -11.05 -2.98 6.85
CA ILE A 192 -11.18 -2.62 8.26
C ILE A 192 -11.54 -1.14 8.42
N VAL A 193 -10.97 -0.24 7.61
CA VAL A 193 -11.28 1.21 7.65
C VAL A 193 -12.73 1.48 7.27
N LEU A 194 -13.26 0.77 6.27
CA LEU A 194 -14.68 0.90 5.90
C LEU A 194 -15.60 0.35 7.00
N LEU A 195 -15.23 -0.78 7.60
CA LEU A 195 -15.98 -1.37 8.72
C LEU A 195 -16.02 -0.44 9.95
N THR A 196 -14.90 0.22 10.29
CA THR A 196 -14.88 1.19 11.40
C THR A 196 -15.70 2.43 11.10
N ALA A 197 -15.71 2.91 9.84
CA ALA A 197 -16.57 4.02 9.43
C ALA A 197 -18.06 3.68 9.57
N ILE A 198 -18.47 2.48 9.13
CA ILE A 198 -19.85 2.00 9.29
C ILE A 198 -20.20 1.85 10.77
N ALA A 199 -19.30 1.29 11.57
CA ALA A 199 -19.52 1.15 13.02
C ALA A 199 -19.68 2.52 13.69
N LEU A 200 -18.86 3.51 13.33
CA LEU A 200 -18.96 4.88 13.84
C LEU A 200 -20.31 5.50 13.51
N ILE A 201 -20.77 5.38 12.25
CA ILE A 201 -22.08 5.87 11.82
C ILE A 201 -23.19 5.18 12.61
N GLY A 202 -23.11 3.86 12.80
CA GLY A 202 -24.07 3.09 13.58
C GLY A 202 -24.20 3.58 15.02
N VAL A 203 -23.06 3.85 15.68
CA VAL A 203 -23.05 4.39 17.05
C VAL A 203 -23.64 5.81 17.09
N CYS A 204 -23.30 6.68 16.13
CA CYS A 204 -23.87 8.02 16.05
C CYS A 204 -25.40 7.98 15.88
N VAL A 205 -25.93 7.13 15.00
CA VAL A 205 -27.38 6.98 14.81
C VAL A 205 -28.05 6.44 16.06
N PHE A 206 -27.44 5.46 16.72
CA PHE A 206 -27.97 4.89 17.96
C PHE A 206 -28.11 5.94 19.07
N ILE A 207 -27.11 6.81 19.24
CA ILE A 207 -27.16 7.92 20.20
C ILE A 207 -28.26 8.91 19.83
N LEU A 208 -28.40 9.27 18.53
CA LEU A 208 -29.46 10.17 18.08
C LEU A 208 -30.87 9.63 18.35
N VAL A 209 -31.08 8.32 18.22
CA VAL A 209 -32.36 7.68 18.54
C VAL A 209 -32.68 7.80 20.03
N ILE A 210 -31.70 7.53 20.90
CA ILE A 210 -31.88 7.68 22.37
C ILE A 210 -32.24 9.12 22.72
N ILE A 211 -31.51 10.09 22.17
CA ILE A 211 -31.78 11.52 22.37
C ILE A 211 -33.19 11.87 21.87
N GLY A 212 -33.59 11.37 20.70
CA GLY A 212 -34.93 11.62 20.14
C GLY A 212 -36.05 11.05 21.02
N ILE A 213 -35.88 9.85 21.59
CA ILE A 213 -36.85 9.25 22.50
C ILE A 213 -36.96 10.07 23.79
N LEU A 214 -35.82 10.43 24.38
CA LEU A 214 -35.80 11.26 25.59
C LEU A 214 -36.47 12.61 25.35
N HIS A 215 -36.16 13.26 24.23
CA HIS A 215 -36.74 14.55 23.87
C HIS A 215 -38.26 14.47 23.65
N TRP A 216 -38.76 13.35 23.12
CA TRP A 216 -40.20 13.11 23.02
C TRP A 216 -40.86 12.97 24.39
N GLN A 217 -40.22 12.21 25.30
CA GLN A 217 -40.75 12.04 26.65
C GLN A 217 -40.79 13.36 27.41
N GLU A 218 -39.73 14.17 27.33
CA GLU A 218 -39.68 15.53 27.88
C GLU A 218 -40.82 16.38 27.31
N LYS A 219 -40.95 16.45 25.98
CA LYS A 219 -42.00 17.23 25.32
C LYS A 219 -43.41 16.81 25.76
N LYS A 220 -43.63 15.51 25.98
CA LYS A 220 -44.91 14.97 26.47
C LYS A 220 -45.16 15.24 27.96
N ALA A 221 -44.12 15.45 28.76
CA ALA A 221 -44.26 15.89 30.15
C ALA A 221 -44.63 17.38 30.21
N ASP A 222 -43.92 18.21 29.46
CA ASP A 222 -44.20 19.65 29.31
C ASP A 222 -45.63 19.92 28.82
N ASP A 223 -46.10 19.17 27.82
CA ASP A 223 -47.46 19.32 27.30
C ASP A 223 -48.54 18.92 28.33
N ARG A 224 -48.22 18.05 29.29
CA ARG A 224 -49.12 17.69 30.38
C ARG A 224 -49.16 18.76 31.46
N GLU A 225 -48.02 19.36 31.81
CA GLU A 225 -47.95 20.46 32.78
C GLU A 225 -48.69 21.70 32.29
N LYS A 226 -48.49 22.10 31.03
CA LYS A 226 -49.21 23.25 30.43
C LYS A 226 -50.73 23.10 30.45
N ARG A 227 -51.26 21.88 30.29
CA ARG A 227 -52.71 21.61 30.39
C ARG A 227 -53.22 21.72 31.82
N GLN A 228 -52.43 21.33 32.80
CA GLN A 228 -52.79 21.47 34.21
C GLN A 228 -52.80 22.94 34.64
N GLU A 229 -51.83 23.73 34.18
CA GLU A 229 -51.82 25.18 34.41
C GLU A 229 -53.04 25.86 33.77
N ALA A 230 -53.37 25.55 32.52
CA ALA A 230 -54.54 26.11 31.84
C ALA A 230 -55.86 25.76 32.56
N HIS A 231 -56.00 24.55 33.11
CA HIS A 231 -57.17 24.18 33.93
C HIS A 231 -57.18 24.89 35.30
N ARG A 232 -56.01 25.20 35.88
CA ARG A 232 -55.89 25.93 37.14
C ARG A 232 -56.30 27.40 37.01
N PHE A 233 -55.92 28.06 35.90
CA PHE A 233 -56.34 29.43 35.59
C PHE A 233 -57.86 29.56 35.34
N HIS A 234 -58.50 28.53 34.80
CA HIS A 234 -59.94 28.57 34.52
C HIS A 234 -60.81 28.46 35.79
N PHE A 235 -60.23 28.04 36.92
CA PHE A 235 -60.91 27.85 38.20
C PHE A 235 -60.73 29.04 39.17
N ASP A 236 -59.75 29.92 38.91
CA ASP A 236 -59.40 31.08 39.76
C ASP A 236 -60.12 32.38 39.32
N ALA A 237 -60.96 32.30 38.28
CA ALA A 237 -61.68 33.43 37.68
C ALA A 237 -63.22 33.38 37.83
N MET A 238 -63.74 32.47 38.67
CA MET A 238 -65.12 32.45 39.17
C MET A 238 -65.11 32.62 40.68
#